data_AF-A0A2R5FSX7-F1
#
_entry.id   AF-A0A2R5FSX7-F1
#
_cell.length_a   1.000
_cell.length_b   1.000
_cell.length_c   1.000
_cell.angle_alpha   90.00
_cell.angle_beta   90.00
_cell.angle_gamma   90.00
#
_symmetry.space_group_name_H-M   'P 1'
#
loop_
_entity.id
_entity.type
_entity.pdbx_description
1 polymer ?
#
loop_
_entity_poly.entity_id
_entity_poly.type
_entity_poly.pdbx_seq_one_letter_code
_entity_poly.pdbx_strand_id
1 'polypeptide(L)'
;MYSKADFNRQIRLGLLVPAGNTTFEPDFHSAFSSQVSIHSHRVIAQRSHASESYESMDDINEEAVKEVEKLARARVHFGAYGFTTATFYRGRVFAEQLEQRLTQVLGVPVKA
;
A
#
# COMPACT_ATOMS: atom_id res chain seq x y z
N MET A 1 -17.82 -19.11 -8.67
CA MET A 1 -17.83 -20.10 -7.57
C MET A 1 -16.39 -20.57 -7.38
N TYR A 2 -15.75 -20.22 -6.27
CA TYR A 2 -14.40 -20.71 -5.93
C TYR A 2 -14.51 -22.14 -5.38
N SER A 3 -13.54 -22.99 -5.72
CA SER A 3 -13.48 -24.42 -5.39
C SER A 3 -13.02 -24.63 -3.95
N LYS A 4 -13.32 -25.80 -3.37
CA LYS A 4 -12.80 -26.25 -2.06
C LYS A 4 -11.26 -26.22 -1.98
N ALA A 5 -10.56 -26.26 -3.12
CA ALA A 5 -9.11 -26.09 -3.21
C ALA A 5 -8.63 -24.65 -2.93
N ASP A 6 -9.49 -23.65 -3.14
CA ASP A 6 -9.16 -22.23 -2.91
C ASP A 6 -9.17 -21.87 -1.41
N PHE A 7 -9.90 -22.63 -0.58
CA PHE A 7 -9.92 -22.46 0.89
C PHE A 7 -8.58 -22.76 1.57
N ASN A 8 -7.64 -23.41 0.87
CA ASN A 8 -6.31 -23.74 1.38
C ASN A 8 -5.22 -22.77 0.86
N ARG A 9 -5.56 -21.77 0.03
CA ARG A 9 -4.59 -20.76 -0.41
C ARG A 9 -4.61 -19.58 0.53
N GLN A 10 -3.55 -19.46 1.33
CA GLN A 10 -3.31 -18.29 2.14
C GLN A 10 -3.18 -17.06 1.24
N ILE A 11 -4.08 -16.09 1.39
CA ILE A 11 -4.02 -14.83 0.67
C ILE A 11 -2.84 -14.02 1.23
N ARG A 12 -1.99 -13.46 0.37
CA ARG A 12 -0.88 -12.58 0.76
C ARG A 12 -1.28 -11.14 0.43
N LEU A 13 -1.39 -10.31 1.45
CA LEU A 13 -1.68 -8.89 1.30
C LEU A 13 -0.40 -8.08 1.53
N GLY A 14 -0.10 -7.18 0.60
CA GLY A 14 1.00 -6.22 0.73
C GLY A 14 0.51 -4.91 1.31
N LEU A 15 1.14 -4.42 2.38
CA LEU A 15 0.84 -3.10 2.94
C LEU A 15 2.01 -2.16 2.68
N LEU A 16 1.77 -1.04 2.02
CA LEU A 16 2.72 0.05 1.93
C LEU A 16 2.36 1.08 3.00
N VAL A 17 3.28 1.34 3.92
CA VAL A 17 2.95 2.01 5.19
C VAL A 17 3.86 3.21 5.42
N PRO A 18 3.33 4.42 5.69
CA PRO A 18 4.18 5.54 6.08
C PRO A 18 5.04 5.20 7.30
N ALA A 19 6.30 5.62 7.30
CA ALA A 19 7.27 5.25 8.33
C ALA A 19 6.82 5.57 9.77
N GLY A 20 6.01 6.62 9.97
CA GLY A 20 5.45 7.00 11.27
C GLY A 20 4.09 6.37 11.61
N ASN A 21 3.46 5.62 10.69
CA ASN A 21 2.17 5.00 10.94
C ASN A 21 2.35 3.76 11.84
N THR A 22 1.50 3.66 12.85
CA THR A 22 1.49 2.58 13.86
C THR A 22 0.12 1.91 13.98
N THR A 23 -0.85 2.29 13.15
CA THR A 23 -2.24 1.79 13.23
C THR A 23 -2.58 0.88 12.06
N PHE A 24 -2.02 1.13 10.88
CA PHE A 24 -2.38 0.43 9.66
C PHE A 24 -2.09 -1.07 9.74
N GLU A 25 -0.89 -1.47 10.19
CA GLU A 25 -0.60 -2.91 10.31
C GLU A 25 -1.44 -3.60 11.39
N PRO A 26 -1.56 -3.08 12.63
CA PRO A 26 -2.42 -3.69 13.65
C PRO A 26 -3.89 -3.82 13.24
N ASP A 27 -4.45 -2.79 12.59
CA ASP A 27 -5.85 -2.81 12.16
C ASP A 27 -6.08 -3.91 11.12
N PHE A 28 -5.18 -4.06 10.15
CA PHE A 28 -5.25 -5.15 9.17
C PHE A 28 -5.07 -6.52 9.82
N HIS A 29 -4.13 -6.67 10.76
CA HIS A 29 -3.96 -7.92 11.49
C HIS A 29 -5.20 -8.30 12.32
N SER A 30 -5.90 -7.31 12.87
CA SER A 30 -7.15 -7.55 13.60
C SER A 30 -8.35 -7.81 12.70
N ALA A 31 -8.39 -7.23 11.49
CA ALA A 31 -9.52 -7.32 10.59
C ALA A 31 -9.57 -8.63 9.78
N PHE A 32 -8.41 -9.24 9.50
CA PHE A 32 -8.32 -10.43 8.66
C PHE A 32 -8.13 -11.73 9.46
N SER A 33 -8.69 -12.83 8.94
CA SER A 33 -8.54 -14.15 9.53
C SER A 33 -7.15 -14.76 9.27
N SER A 34 -6.86 -15.90 9.89
CA SER A 34 -5.61 -16.66 9.71
C SER A 34 -5.35 -17.12 8.26
N GLN A 35 -6.34 -17.03 7.38
CA GLN A 35 -6.20 -17.34 5.95
C GLN A 35 -5.53 -16.21 5.16
N VAL A 36 -5.27 -15.05 5.78
CA VAL A 36 -4.53 -13.93 5.19
C VAL A 36 -3.20 -13.78 5.91
N SER A 37 -2.11 -13.68 5.15
CA SER A 37 -0.81 -13.22 5.65
C SER A 37 -0.57 -11.80 5.18
N ILE A 38 -0.04 -10.97 6.07
CA ILE A 38 0.23 -9.55 5.84
C ILE A 38 1.73 -9.38 5.69
N HIS A 39 2.13 -8.65 4.65
CA HIS A 39 3.52 -8.35 4.30
C HIS A 39 3.63 -6.85 4.17
N SER A 40 4.22 -6.19 5.17
CA SER A 40 4.31 -4.73 5.20
C SER A 40 5.66 -4.24 4.74
N HIS A 41 5.67 -3.12 4.04
CA HIS A 41 6.87 -2.39 3.67
C HIS A 41 6.69 -0.91 4.02
N ARG A 42 7.68 -0.32 4.70
CA ARG A 42 7.62 1.06 5.15
C ARG A 42 8.17 2.01 4.10
N VAL A 43 7.46 3.11 3.86
CA VAL A 43 7.88 4.21 2.99
C VAL A 43 8.20 5.45 3.82
N ILE A 44 9.30 6.11 3.49
CA ILE A 44 9.72 7.39 4.06
C ILE A 44 9.89 8.37 2.90
N ALA A 45 9.53 9.64 3.11
CA ALA A 45 9.81 10.69 2.14
C ALA A 45 11.33 10.84 1.95
N GLN A 46 11.77 11.23 0.75
CA GLN A 46 13.18 11.45 0.45
C GLN A 46 13.75 12.60 1.29
N ARG A 47 12.94 13.63 1.56
CA ARG A 47 13.30 14.80 2.35
C ARG A 47 12.57 14.79 3.70
N SER A 48 13.20 15.42 4.69
CA SER A 48 12.53 15.74 5.94
C SER A 48 11.60 16.93 5.72
N HIS A 49 10.32 16.73 6.01
CA HIS A 49 9.31 17.79 5.96
C HIS A 49 8.84 18.11 7.38
N ALA A 50 8.68 19.40 7.70
CA ALA A 50 8.23 19.83 9.03
C ALA A 50 6.74 19.60 9.26
N SER A 51 5.96 19.53 8.18
CA SER A 51 4.51 19.37 8.20
C SER A 51 4.04 18.73 6.89
N GLU A 52 2.78 18.30 6.88
CA GLU A 52 2.11 17.88 5.65
C GLU A 52 1.90 19.09 4.71
N SER A 53 2.45 19.02 3.49
CA SER A 53 2.30 20.00 2.42
C SER A 53 2.12 19.29 1.08
N TYR A 54 1.79 20.03 0.02
CA TYR A 54 1.78 19.46 -1.33
C TYR A 54 3.15 18.86 -1.70
N GLU A 55 4.26 19.52 -1.35
CA GLU A 55 5.59 18.97 -1.64
C GLU A 55 5.89 17.71 -0.82
N SER A 56 5.47 17.64 0.45
CA SER A 56 5.70 16.43 1.25
C SER A 56 4.90 15.24 0.72
N MET A 57 3.69 15.49 0.22
CA MET A 57 2.83 14.46 -0.38
C MET A 57 3.33 14.01 -1.75
N ASP A 58 3.83 14.94 -2.58
CA ASP A 58 4.51 14.57 -3.83
C ASP A 58 5.73 13.68 -3.51
N ASP A 59 6.58 14.10 -2.57
CA ASP A 59 7.81 13.39 -2.19
C ASP A 59 7.53 11.95 -1.72
N ILE A 60 6.64 11.77 -0.73
CA ILE A 60 6.35 10.43 -0.23
C ILE A 60 5.63 9.55 -1.25
N ASN A 61 4.83 10.11 -2.16
CA ASN A 61 4.16 9.33 -3.21
C ASN A 61 5.15 8.85 -4.29
N GLU A 62 6.17 9.64 -4.62
CA GLU A 62 7.25 9.18 -5.50
C GLU A 62 8.05 8.04 -4.86
N GLU A 63 8.34 8.14 -3.56
CA GLU A 63 8.96 7.02 -2.83
C GLU A 63 8.03 5.82 -2.72
N ALA A 64 6.72 6.03 -2.53
CA ALA A 64 5.74 4.94 -2.46
C ALA A 64 5.72 4.12 -3.77
N VAL A 65 5.72 4.80 -4.92
CA VAL A 65 5.76 4.14 -6.24
C VAL A 65 7.06 3.36 -6.45
N LYS A 66 8.20 3.83 -5.94
CA LYS A 66 9.46 3.06 -6.01
C LYS A 66 9.43 1.86 -5.07
N GLU A 67 9.04 2.08 -3.82
CA GLU A 67 9.16 1.11 -2.74
C GLU A 67 8.13 -0.02 -2.83
N VAL A 68 6.99 0.19 -3.50
CA VAL A 68 5.96 -0.84 -3.69
C VAL A 68 6.49 -2.08 -4.42
N GLU A 69 7.52 -1.94 -5.27
CA GLU A 69 8.12 -3.09 -5.97
C GLU A 69 8.66 -4.17 -5.02
N LYS A 70 9.06 -3.77 -3.80
CA LYS A 70 9.61 -4.69 -2.80
C LYS A 70 8.56 -5.68 -2.34
N LEU A 71 7.29 -5.29 -2.31
CA LEU A 71 6.17 -6.19 -2.00
C LEU A 71 5.95 -7.26 -3.07
N ALA A 72 6.34 -7.00 -4.33
CA ALA A 72 6.25 -8.00 -5.40
C ALA A 72 7.12 -9.24 -5.10
N ARG A 73 8.23 -9.08 -4.36
CA ARG A 73 9.12 -10.19 -3.97
C ARG A 73 8.47 -11.17 -3.00
N ALA A 74 7.52 -10.69 -2.19
CA ALA A 74 6.67 -11.54 -1.37
C ALA A 74 5.52 -12.21 -2.15
N ARG A 75 5.41 -11.95 -3.46
CA ARG A 75 4.35 -12.47 -4.35
C ARG A 75 2.95 -12.20 -3.78
N VAL A 76 2.73 -10.99 -3.26
CA VAL A 76 1.42 -10.57 -2.74
C VAL A 76 0.36 -10.65 -3.83
N HIS A 77 -0.88 -10.92 -3.46
CA HIS A 77 -2.01 -11.00 -4.39
C HIS A 77 -2.70 -9.64 -4.57
N PHE A 78 -2.61 -8.76 -3.56
CA PHE A 78 -3.18 -7.42 -3.55
C PHE A 78 -2.28 -6.49 -2.71
N GLY A 79 -2.29 -5.19 -3.03
CA GLY A 79 -1.62 -4.15 -2.26
C GLY A 79 -2.58 -3.14 -1.66
N ALA A 80 -2.21 -2.53 -0.53
CA ALA A 80 -2.90 -1.38 0.05
C ALA A 80 -1.88 -0.33 0.50
N TYR A 81 -2.15 0.95 0.20
CA TYR A 81 -1.32 2.07 0.62
C TYR A 81 -2.00 2.84 1.76
N GLY A 82 -1.35 2.88 2.92
CA GLY A 82 -1.92 3.36 4.18
C GLY A 82 -1.77 4.86 4.45
N PHE A 83 -1.75 5.71 3.41
CA PHE A 83 -1.60 7.16 3.59
C PHE A 83 -2.74 7.96 2.97
N THR A 84 -3.89 7.95 3.64
CA THR A 84 -5.14 8.59 3.21
C THR A 84 -4.94 10.01 2.66
N THR A 85 -4.35 10.95 3.41
CA THR A 85 -4.13 12.33 2.91
C THR A 85 -3.29 12.37 1.63
N ALA A 86 -2.20 11.59 1.57
CA ALA A 86 -1.31 11.55 0.41
C ALA A 86 -1.99 11.02 -0.85
N THR A 87 -3.10 10.27 -0.74
CA THR A 87 -3.73 9.67 -1.91
C THR A 87 -4.75 10.58 -2.60
N PHE A 88 -5.35 11.56 -1.90
CA PHE A 88 -6.38 12.42 -2.50
C PHE A 88 -6.16 13.94 -2.41
N TYR A 89 -5.06 14.44 -1.81
CA TYR A 89 -4.80 15.89 -1.64
C TYR A 89 -4.84 16.74 -2.94
N ARG A 90 -4.67 16.12 -4.13
CA ARG A 90 -4.81 16.74 -5.46
C ARG A 90 -6.14 16.40 -6.17
N GLY A 91 -7.08 15.80 -5.46
CA GLY A 91 -8.39 15.41 -5.97
C GLY A 91 -8.42 14.02 -6.63
N ARG A 92 -9.61 13.66 -7.12
CA ARG A 92 -9.93 12.31 -7.59
C ARG A 92 -9.06 11.81 -8.75
N VAL A 93 -8.81 12.66 -9.75
CA VAL A 93 -8.01 12.26 -10.93
C VAL A 93 -6.59 11.88 -10.52
N PHE A 94 -6.01 12.63 -9.57
CA PHE A 94 -4.70 12.30 -9.01
C PHE A 94 -4.74 10.96 -8.25
N ALA A 95 -5.76 10.72 -7.43
CA ALA A 95 -5.91 9.45 -6.71
C ALA A 95 -5.96 8.24 -7.66
N GLU A 96 -6.75 8.35 -8.73
CA GLU A 96 -6.85 7.31 -9.76
C GLU A 96 -5.50 7.05 -10.47
N GLN A 97 -4.74 8.12 -10.77
CA GLN A 97 -3.41 8.01 -11.37
C GLN A 97 -2.39 7.37 -10.41
N LEU A 98 -2.43 7.73 -9.12
CA LEU A 98 -1.57 7.13 -8.11
C LEU A 98 -1.87 5.63 -7.95
N GLU A 99 -3.14 5.25 -7.85
CA GLU A 99 -3.55 3.83 -7.79
C GLU A 99 -3.05 3.04 -9.00
N GLN A 100 -3.16 3.62 -10.20
CA GLN A 100 -2.66 3.01 -11.43
C GLN A 100 -1.14 2.83 -11.43
N ARG A 101 -0.39 3.87 -11.02
CA ARG A 101 1.09 3.80 -10.93
C ARG A 101 1.54 2.71 -9.97
N LEU A 102 0.95 2.67 -8.77
CA LEU A 102 1.25 1.65 -7.76
C LEU A 102 0.92 0.25 -8.26
N THR A 103 -0.25 0.08 -8.88
CA THR A 103 -0.68 -1.20 -9.47
C THR A 103 0.26 -1.66 -10.58
N GLN A 104 0.70 -0.74 -11.44
CA GLN A 104 1.60 -1.05 -12.54
C GLN A 104 2.98 -1.51 -12.05
N VAL A 105 3.54 -0.86 -11.03
CA VAL A 105 4.83 -1.25 -10.45
C VAL A 105 4.72 -2.56 -9.65
N LEU A 106 3.66 -2.73 -8.87
CA LEU A 106 3.48 -3.94 -8.06
C LEU A 106 3.13 -5.18 -8.92
N GLY A 107 2.46 -4.97 -10.05
CA GLY A 107 2.00 -6.04 -10.95
C GLY A 107 0.71 -6.75 -10.48
N VAL A 108 0.14 -6.34 -9.35
CA VAL A 108 -1.18 -6.79 -8.84
C VAL A 108 -1.98 -5.57 -8.37
N PRO A 109 -3.32 -5.66 -8.24
CA PRO A 109 -4.13 -4.50 -7.87
C PRO A 109 -3.72 -3.89 -6.53
N VAL A 110 -3.55 -2.56 -6.52
CA VAL A 110 -3.31 -1.76 -5.31
C VAL A 110 -4.54 -0.90 -5.03
N LYS A 111 -4.87 -0.70 -3.74
CA LYS A 111 -5.79 0.34 -3.28
C LYS A 111 -5.06 1.42 -2.52
N ALA A 112 -5.35 2.68 -2.84
CA ALA A 112 -4.70 3.89 -2.34
C ALA A 112 -5.77 4.95 -2.04
#